data_AF-A0A397GRX2-F1
#
_entry.id   AF-A0A397GRX2-F1
#
_cell.length_a   1.000
_cell.length_b   1.000
_cell.length_c   1.000
_cell.angle_alpha   90.00
_cell.angle_beta   90.00
_cell.angle_gamma   90.00
#
_symmetry.space_group_name_H-M   'P 1'
#
loop_
_entity.id
_entity.type
_entity.pdbx_description
1 polymer ?
#
loop_
_entity_poly.entity_id
_entity_poly.type
_entity_poly.pdbx_seq_one_letter_code
_entity_poly.pdbx_strand_id
1 'polypeptide(L)'
;MLVTLPFLIPLLPLASSFVHPGLLVSDSDITRAQQKIKSNEDPWTASWNVLTSLPFSDPSYVASPVSVVYRSAWDDNAENAENLWHDVAAAFNLALRWKISSNTSFADAASNILDAWATTLTALGGGDDKYLTAGLQGYELANAAELLRDYEPFATNVLPSVINMANTIFIPMHYKWLHHEEPSEHNILHFFANWELCNIASAMAMGVLTENQTVWDFAVNYFKEGDGNGAINNAITDIVREPGTGTPLGQGQESGRDQGHSALDIQLLAAIGQQAWNQGEDLFGFNDSRILRGSAEQSRVPSTSQTDVSYRAEYWARYNLGHDVPFVPYTNGIVSYTEISNASRGAMRPTWELLYSHYVMIKGVDAPWTTLFLNESLNYYGGAEGGAGSWGEGSGHYDGLGWGSLLYHLDESDVAAPSSSSASTIPTASPSTAPSGTTTTGSHPTAISSGAKSTTESATSTTVAGSTTTSVPQSSVPSTSSLDAGTTEDPQPTLHPTEDGPRELAHQPHYYHHIYEHTRGGCRAHYN
;
A
#
# COMPACT_ATOMS: atom_id res chain seq x y z
N MET A 1 -1.95 64.48 -17.96
CA MET A 1 -1.27 63.19 -18.14
C MET A 1 -1.46 62.41 -16.85
N LEU A 2 -2.36 61.44 -16.81
CA LEU A 2 -2.51 60.53 -15.67
C LEU A 2 -1.65 59.30 -15.94
N VAL A 3 -0.96 58.80 -14.91
CA VAL A 3 -0.24 57.53 -14.95
C VAL A 3 -1.04 56.53 -14.13
N THR A 4 -1.64 55.55 -14.81
CA THR A 4 -2.28 54.40 -14.17
C THR A 4 -1.23 53.32 -13.90
N LEU A 5 -0.90 53.09 -12.64
CA LEU A 5 0.00 52.02 -12.23
C LEU A 5 -0.83 50.72 -12.06
N PRO A 6 -0.53 49.62 -12.78
CA PRO A 6 -1.23 48.36 -12.57
C PRO A 6 -0.75 47.71 -11.27
N PHE A 7 -1.68 47.40 -10.37
CA PHE A 7 -1.42 46.49 -9.26
C PHE A 7 -1.38 45.05 -9.80
N LEU A 8 -0.19 44.47 -9.88
CA LEU A 8 -0.09 43.00 -9.89
C LEU A 8 -0.41 42.51 -8.48
N ILE A 9 -1.48 41.72 -8.36
CA ILE A 9 -1.66 40.83 -7.21
C ILE A 9 -0.88 39.56 -7.54
N PRO A 10 0.21 39.24 -6.82
CA PRO A 10 0.84 37.94 -6.99
C PRO A 10 -0.12 36.87 -6.44
N LEU A 11 -0.54 35.94 -7.29
CA LEU A 11 -0.99 34.65 -6.78
C LEU A 11 0.24 33.95 -6.22
N LEU A 12 0.39 34.01 -4.89
CA LEU A 12 1.14 32.99 -4.18
C LEU A 12 0.43 31.66 -4.44
N PRO A 13 1.13 30.58 -4.83
CA PRO A 13 0.52 29.27 -4.86
C PRO A 13 0.06 28.94 -3.43
N LEU A 14 -1.20 28.54 -3.29
CA LEU A 14 -1.64 27.85 -2.09
C LEU A 14 -0.94 26.49 -2.10
N ALA A 15 0.14 26.38 -1.34
CA ALA A 15 0.67 25.07 -0.98
C ALA A 15 -0.45 24.36 -0.20
N SER A 16 -1.02 23.31 -0.79
CA SER A 16 -1.88 22.42 -0.02
C SER A 16 -1.00 21.74 1.03
N SER A 17 -1.51 21.65 2.27
CA SER A 17 -1.03 20.60 3.16
C SER A 17 -1.45 19.26 2.56
N PHE A 18 -0.68 18.20 2.82
CA PHE A 18 -1.22 16.86 2.71
C PHE A 18 -2.34 16.66 3.75
N VAL A 19 -3.23 15.72 3.45
CA VAL A 19 -4.30 15.23 4.33
C VAL A 19 -3.74 14.10 5.18
N HIS A 20 -4.08 14.08 6.47
CA HIS A 20 -3.61 13.07 7.43
C HIS A 20 -4.75 12.63 8.38
N PRO A 21 -4.99 11.32 8.56
CA PRO A 21 -4.47 10.23 7.74
C PRO A 21 -5.07 10.31 6.32
N GLY A 22 -4.20 10.27 5.30
CA GLY A 22 -4.62 10.47 3.90
C GLY A 22 -3.89 9.60 2.89
N LEU A 23 -3.40 8.43 3.31
CA LEU A 23 -2.89 7.40 2.39
C LEU A 23 -4.01 6.40 2.07
N LEU A 24 -3.86 5.11 2.34
CA LEU A 24 -4.91 4.13 2.06
C LEU A 24 -6.14 4.33 2.96
N VAL A 25 -5.94 4.76 4.21
CA VAL A 25 -6.97 4.94 5.22
C VAL A 25 -7.24 6.42 5.48
N SER A 26 -8.52 6.78 5.58
CA SER A 26 -8.99 8.11 6.01
C SER A 26 -9.70 8.07 7.37
N ASP A 27 -9.89 9.24 7.99
CA ASP A 27 -10.72 9.38 9.20
C ASP A 27 -12.18 8.93 8.99
N SER A 28 -12.72 9.05 7.76
CA SER A 28 -14.05 8.53 7.43
C SER A 28 -14.13 7.00 7.49
N ASP A 29 -13.06 6.31 7.11
CA ASP A 29 -12.99 4.84 7.13
C ASP A 29 -12.91 4.33 8.57
N ILE A 30 -12.03 4.96 9.36
CA ILE A 30 -11.91 4.70 10.80
C ILE A 30 -13.24 4.96 11.51
N THR A 31 -13.89 6.09 11.23
CA THR A 31 -15.17 6.46 11.83
C THR A 31 -16.29 5.48 11.46
N ARG A 32 -16.34 5.04 10.20
CA ARG A 32 -17.29 4.04 9.69
C ARG A 32 -17.07 2.68 10.35
N ALA A 33 -15.84 2.18 10.36
CA ALA A 33 -15.48 0.93 11.04
C ALA A 33 -15.86 0.95 12.53
N GLN A 34 -15.48 2.01 13.26
CA GLN A 34 -15.85 2.20 14.68
C GLN A 34 -17.38 2.13 14.91
N GLN A 35 -18.18 2.76 14.05
CA GLN A 35 -19.64 2.77 14.18
C GLN A 35 -20.24 1.39 13.88
N LYS A 36 -19.84 0.77 12.77
CA LYS A 36 -20.36 -0.51 12.30
C LYS A 36 -20.00 -1.66 13.25
N ILE A 37 -18.75 -1.74 13.70
CA ILE A 37 -18.29 -2.73 14.70
C ILE A 37 -19.08 -2.57 16.02
N LYS A 38 -19.32 -1.34 16.46
CA LYS A 38 -20.07 -1.04 17.69
C LYS A 38 -21.56 -1.42 17.59
N SER A 39 -22.14 -1.36 16.39
CA SER A 39 -23.49 -1.87 16.11
C SER A 39 -23.55 -3.39 15.98
N ASN A 40 -22.42 -4.08 15.76
CA ASN A 40 -22.32 -5.48 15.30
C ASN A 40 -22.84 -5.66 13.86
N GLU A 41 -22.48 -4.74 12.98
CA GLU A 41 -22.78 -4.80 11.54
C GLU A 41 -21.64 -5.49 10.78
N ASP A 42 -21.97 -6.58 10.08
CA ASP A 42 -21.07 -7.26 9.14
C ASP A 42 -21.10 -6.56 7.77
N PRO A 43 -20.00 -6.60 6.99
CA PRO A 43 -18.79 -7.43 7.18
C PRO A 43 -17.71 -6.80 8.08
N TRP A 44 -17.90 -5.57 8.58
CA TRP A 44 -16.92 -4.90 9.45
C TRP A 44 -16.64 -5.69 10.75
N THR A 45 -17.68 -6.20 11.41
CA THR A 45 -17.52 -7.03 12.61
C THR A 45 -16.77 -8.35 12.32
N ALA A 46 -17.11 -9.07 11.25
CA ALA A 46 -16.36 -10.23 10.79
C ALA A 46 -14.87 -9.91 10.52
N SER A 47 -14.57 -8.87 9.74
CA SER A 47 -13.18 -8.50 9.41
C SER A 47 -12.39 -8.05 10.65
N TRP A 48 -13.03 -7.32 11.58
CA TRP A 48 -12.44 -6.94 12.87
C TRP A 48 -12.14 -8.16 13.78
N ASN A 49 -13.01 -9.17 13.78
CA ASN A 49 -12.77 -10.42 14.50
C ASN A 49 -11.57 -11.19 13.91
N VAL A 50 -11.38 -11.16 12.58
CA VAL A 50 -10.17 -11.70 11.94
C VAL A 50 -8.94 -10.90 12.39
N LEU A 51 -8.92 -9.57 12.21
CA LEU A 51 -7.82 -8.70 12.62
C LEU A 51 -7.40 -8.92 14.08
N THR A 52 -8.36 -8.91 15.00
CA THR A 52 -8.07 -9.03 16.44
C THR A 52 -7.63 -10.44 16.89
N SER A 53 -7.70 -11.44 16.01
CA SER A 53 -7.26 -12.82 16.28
C SER A 53 -5.83 -13.15 15.83
N LEU A 54 -5.21 -12.32 14.97
CA LEU A 54 -3.89 -12.62 14.40
C LEU A 54 -2.74 -12.41 15.40
N PRO A 55 -1.69 -13.25 15.39
CA PRO A 55 -0.45 -13.02 16.15
C PRO A 55 0.22 -11.68 15.81
N PHE A 56 0.23 -11.29 14.52
CA PHE A 56 0.72 -10.00 14.03
C PHE A 56 -0.06 -8.79 14.59
N SER A 57 -1.21 -9.03 15.22
CA SER A 57 -2.06 -7.98 15.79
C SER A 57 -2.05 -7.96 17.32
N ASP A 58 -1.22 -8.80 17.97
CA ASP A 58 -1.11 -8.85 19.42
C ASP A 58 -0.14 -7.76 19.95
N PRO A 59 -0.45 -7.02 21.03
CA PRO A 59 0.40 -5.92 21.49
C PRO A 59 1.68 -6.40 22.21
N SER A 60 1.90 -7.72 22.32
CA SER A 60 3.17 -8.32 22.73
C SER A 60 4.04 -8.81 21.56
N TYR A 61 3.65 -8.54 20.30
CA TYR A 61 4.47 -8.78 19.11
C TYR A 61 5.85 -8.08 19.23
N VAL A 62 6.91 -8.73 18.76
CA VAL A 62 8.29 -8.25 18.85
C VAL A 62 8.92 -8.24 17.46
N ALA A 63 9.34 -7.05 17.02
CA ALA A 63 10.01 -6.85 15.75
C ALA A 63 11.36 -7.61 15.65
N SER A 64 11.73 -8.00 14.43
CA SER A 64 12.98 -8.69 14.10
C SER A 64 13.84 -7.90 13.08
N PRO A 65 14.16 -6.61 13.34
CA PRO A 65 14.83 -5.75 12.38
C PRO A 65 16.26 -6.20 12.06
N VAL A 66 16.69 -5.95 10.82
CA VAL A 66 18.04 -6.26 10.32
C VAL A 66 18.64 -5.05 9.61
N SER A 67 19.97 -4.92 9.64
CA SER A 67 20.65 -3.74 9.10
C SER A 67 20.64 -3.67 7.57
N VAL A 68 20.57 -4.82 6.90
CA VAL A 68 20.37 -4.93 5.45
C VAL A 68 19.34 -6.01 5.16
N VAL A 69 18.33 -5.68 4.37
CA VAL A 69 17.29 -6.61 3.92
C VAL A 69 17.58 -7.10 2.50
N TYR A 70 17.51 -8.41 2.28
CA TYR A 70 17.65 -9.09 1.00
C TYR A 70 16.36 -9.85 0.69
N ARG A 71 15.73 -9.55 -0.46
CA ARG A 71 14.48 -10.23 -0.91
C ARG A 71 14.74 -11.68 -1.36
N SER A 72 15.93 -11.90 -1.91
CA SER A 72 16.44 -13.16 -2.45
C SER A 72 17.90 -13.30 -2.05
N ALA A 73 18.42 -14.52 -1.88
CA ALA A 73 19.82 -14.74 -1.50
C ALA A 73 20.82 -14.13 -2.52
N TRP A 74 21.83 -13.41 -2.04
CA TRP A 74 22.74 -12.61 -2.88
C TRP A 74 24.12 -12.37 -2.24
N ASP A 75 25.21 -12.53 -3.00
CA ASP A 75 26.61 -12.34 -2.57
C ASP A 75 26.91 -12.89 -1.16
N ASP A 76 26.70 -14.19 -0.97
CA ASP A 76 26.82 -14.94 0.30
C ASP A 76 25.87 -14.51 1.45
N ASN A 77 24.95 -13.56 1.22
CA ASN A 77 23.87 -13.22 2.15
C ASN A 77 22.63 -14.09 1.88
N ALA A 78 22.00 -14.58 2.95
CA ALA A 78 20.70 -15.24 2.87
C ALA A 78 19.56 -14.23 2.69
N GLU A 79 18.46 -14.66 2.08
CA GLU A 79 17.20 -13.90 2.10
C GLU A 79 16.66 -13.76 3.53
N ASN A 80 16.13 -12.57 3.84
CA ASN A 80 15.66 -12.20 5.18
C ASN A 80 14.53 -11.14 5.14
N ALA A 81 13.94 -10.87 3.97
CA ALA A 81 12.85 -9.92 3.81
C ALA A 81 11.54 -10.34 4.51
N GLU A 82 11.42 -11.61 4.89
CA GLU A 82 10.33 -12.13 5.73
C GLU A 82 10.18 -11.33 7.02
N ASN A 83 11.30 -11.03 7.70
CA ASN A 83 11.33 -10.16 8.87
C ASN A 83 10.65 -8.80 8.61
N LEU A 84 10.89 -8.19 7.44
CA LEU A 84 10.36 -6.87 7.12
C LEU A 84 8.86 -6.93 6.76
N TRP A 85 8.44 -7.89 5.94
CA TRP A 85 7.03 -7.95 5.52
C TRP A 85 6.10 -8.43 6.65
N HIS A 86 6.59 -9.28 7.57
CA HIS A 86 5.88 -9.60 8.82
C HIS A 86 5.76 -8.39 9.75
N ASP A 87 6.88 -7.70 10.02
CA ASP A 87 6.89 -6.57 10.95
C ASP A 87 6.08 -5.38 10.45
N VAL A 88 6.15 -5.06 9.15
CA VAL A 88 5.39 -3.94 8.57
C VAL A 88 3.89 -4.25 8.55
N ALA A 89 3.50 -5.50 8.26
CA ALA A 89 2.11 -5.95 8.41
C ALA A 89 1.64 -5.85 9.86
N ALA A 90 2.46 -6.29 10.82
CA ALA A 90 2.16 -6.17 12.25
C ALA A 90 1.98 -4.70 12.67
N ALA A 91 2.87 -3.80 12.23
CA ALA A 91 2.78 -2.37 12.52
C ALA A 91 1.47 -1.74 11.99
N PHE A 92 1.07 -2.07 10.75
CA PHE A 92 -0.20 -1.58 10.18
C PHE A 92 -1.42 -2.16 10.93
N ASN A 93 -1.42 -3.47 11.18
CA ASN A 93 -2.49 -4.17 11.89
C ASN A 93 -2.68 -3.62 13.32
N LEU A 94 -1.58 -3.36 14.04
CA LEU A 94 -1.59 -2.74 15.37
C LEU A 94 -2.03 -1.28 15.32
N ALA A 95 -1.59 -0.49 14.33
CA ALA A 95 -2.04 0.89 14.16
C ALA A 95 -3.57 0.98 13.86
N LEU A 96 -4.11 0.06 13.04
CA LEU A 96 -5.55 -0.10 12.86
C LEU A 96 -6.27 -0.47 14.16
N ARG A 97 -5.73 -1.42 14.93
CA ARG A 97 -6.29 -1.76 16.25
C ARG A 97 -6.30 -0.57 17.20
N TRP A 98 -5.29 0.30 17.17
CA TRP A 98 -5.31 1.55 17.92
C TRP A 98 -6.41 2.49 17.43
N LYS A 99 -6.41 2.89 16.15
CA LYS A 99 -7.39 3.83 15.58
C LYS A 99 -8.84 3.40 15.83
N ILE A 100 -9.15 2.11 15.74
CA ILE A 100 -10.51 1.59 15.92
C ILE A 100 -10.88 1.40 17.41
N SER A 101 -9.97 0.91 18.26
CA SER A 101 -10.31 0.61 19.68
C SER A 101 -9.96 1.72 20.67
N SER A 102 -9.17 2.72 20.27
CA SER A 102 -8.54 3.74 21.12
C SER A 102 -7.62 3.21 22.23
N ASN A 103 -7.30 1.91 22.27
CA ASN A 103 -6.36 1.34 23.23
C ASN A 103 -4.91 1.61 22.78
N THR A 104 -4.19 2.44 23.54
CA THR A 104 -2.83 2.90 23.20
C THR A 104 -1.79 1.79 23.19
N SER A 105 -2.02 0.64 23.84
CA SER A 105 -1.03 -0.46 23.82
C SER A 105 -0.75 -1.00 22.41
N PHE A 106 -1.69 -0.83 21.47
CA PHE A 106 -1.46 -1.16 20.06
C PHE A 106 -0.65 -0.07 19.33
N ALA A 107 -0.83 1.21 19.70
CA ALA A 107 0.00 2.31 19.18
C ALA A 107 1.44 2.22 19.69
N ASP A 108 1.62 1.89 20.98
CA ASP A 108 2.93 1.63 21.56
C ASP A 108 3.65 0.49 20.83
N ALA A 109 2.96 -0.63 20.59
CA ALA A 109 3.52 -1.77 19.86
C ALA A 109 3.87 -1.41 18.40
N ALA A 110 2.96 -0.78 17.65
CA ALA A 110 3.22 -0.33 16.28
C ALA A 110 4.38 0.70 16.20
N SER A 111 4.40 1.65 17.13
CA SER A 111 5.47 2.65 17.27
C SER A 111 6.83 2.00 17.53
N ASN A 112 6.89 0.99 18.40
CA ASN A 112 8.11 0.25 18.70
C ASN A 112 8.65 -0.52 17.48
N ILE A 113 7.77 -1.12 16.66
CA ILE A 113 8.18 -1.81 15.44
C ILE A 113 8.80 -0.80 14.44
N LEU A 114 8.14 0.33 14.22
CA LEU A 114 8.61 1.36 13.30
C LEU A 114 9.92 2.02 13.76
N ASP A 115 10.10 2.26 15.07
CA ASP A 115 11.36 2.76 15.63
C ASP A 115 12.49 1.74 15.47
N ALA A 116 12.21 0.46 15.76
CA ALA A 116 13.17 -0.63 15.66
C ALA A 116 13.72 -0.78 14.23
N TRP A 117 12.87 -0.64 13.20
CA TRP A 117 13.32 -0.59 11.80
C TRP A 117 14.01 0.73 11.45
N ALA A 118 13.44 1.89 11.81
CA ALA A 118 14.00 3.20 11.48
C ALA A 118 15.37 3.49 12.11
N THR A 119 15.71 2.82 13.22
CA THR A 119 17.01 2.92 13.89
C THR A 119 18.00 1.82 13.50
N THR A 120 17.55 0.74 12.86
CA THR A 120 18.40 -0.42 12.51
C THR A 120 18.68 -0.51 11.01
N LEU A 121 17.71 -0.22 10.14
CA LEU A 121 17.85 -0.40 8.69
C LEU A 121 18.86 0.61 8.11
N THR A 122 19.80 0.11 7.32
CA THR A 122 20.84 0.93 6.67
C THR A 122 20.88 0.80 5.15
N ALA A 123 20.38 -0.31 4.59
CA ALA A 123 20.24 -0.50 3.15
C ALA A 123 19.21 -1.58 2.81
N LEU A 124 18.70 -1.55 1.58
CA LEU A 124 18.08 -2.71 0.94
C LEU A 124 19.11 -3.30 -0.05
N GLY A 125 19.45 -4.57 0.15
CA GLY A 125 20.53 -5.27 -0.52
C GLY A 125 20.05 -6.26 -1.59
N GLY A 126 20.98 -6.64 -2.47
CA GLY A 126 20.76 -7.59 -3.55
C GLY A 126 20.88 -6.99 -4.94
N GLY A 127 20.50 -7.80 -5.95
CA GLY A 127 20.33 -7.40 -7.34
C GLY A 127 19.15 -6.44 -7.52
N ASP A 128 18.39 -6.57 -8.59
CA ASP A 128 17.27 -5.67 -8.84
C ASP A 128 16.14 -5.85 -7.81
N ASP A 129 15.93 -7.07 -7.28
CA ASP A 129 14.86 -7.42 -6.32
C ASP A 129 14.76 -6.49 -5.08
N LYS A 130 15.83 -5.76 -4.73
CA LYS A 130 15.79 -4.72 -3.68
C LYS A 130 14.77 -3.63 -3.96
N TYR A 131 14.47 -3.34 -5.23
CA TYR A 131 13.45 -2.36 -5.62
C TYR A 131 12.02 -2.89 -5.44
N LEU A 132 11.80 -4.20 -5.51
CA LEU A 132 10.52 -4.79 -5.10
C LEU A 132 10.31 -4.60 -3.61
N THR A 133 11.30 -4.92 -2.76
CA THR A 133 11.18 -4.67 -1.31
C THR A 133 11.10 -3.17 -0.97
N ALA A 134 11.82 -2.31 -1.70
CA ALA A 134 11.72 -0.86 -1.52
C ALA A 134 10.32 -0.35 -1.83
N GLY A 135 9.76 -0.74 -2.98
CA GLY A 135 8.42 -0.32 -3.38
C GLY A 135 7.33 -0.92 -2.51
N LEU A 136 7.32 -2.24 -2.33
CA LEU A 136 6.26 -2.96 -1.62
C LEU A 136 6.24 -2.60 -0.14
N GLN A 137 7.24 -3.02 0.64
CA GLN A 137 7.26 -2.76 2.07
C GLN A 137 7.44 -1.27 2.41
N GLY A 138 7.91 -0.44 1.46
CA GLY A 138 7.97 1.01 1.63
C GLY A 138 6.60 1.67 1.74
N TYR A 139 5.67 1.43 0.80
CA TYR A 139 4.34 2.06 0.88
C TYR A 139 3.57 1.56 2.10
N GLU A 140 3.74 0.30 2.46
CA GLU A 140 3.12 -0.31 3.64
C GLU A 140 3.62 0.29 4.96
N LEU A 141 4.95 0.49 5.09
CA LEU A 141 5.56 1.13 6.25
C LEU A 141 5.13 2.58 6.40
N ALA A 142 5.06 3.32 5.28
CA ALA A 142 4.54 4.68 5.26
C ALA A 142 3.07 4.76 5.69
N ASN A 143 2.23 3.80 5.27
CA ASN A 143 0.83 3.71 5.71
C ASN A 143 0.70 3.37 7.20
N ALA A 144 1.55 2.48 7.74
CA ALA A 144 1.58 2.18 9.17
C ALA A 144 2.00 3.40 10.02
N ALA A 145 3.02 4.15 9.57
CA ALA A 145 3.47 5.38 10.20
C ALA A 145 2.43 6.51 10.14
N GLU A 146 1.74 6.65 9.00
CA GLU A 146 0.68 7.63 8.79
C GLU A 146 -0.51 7.42 9.75
N LEU A 147 -0.90 6.17 10.00
CA LEU A 147 -1.92 5.82 10.98
C LEU A 147 -1.56 6.19 12.43
N LEU A 148 -0.28 6.42 12.75
CA LEU A 148 0.19 6.82 14.07
C LEU A 148 0.53 8.32 14.19
N ARG A 149 0.38 9.12 13.12
CA ARG A 149 0.86 10.52 13.08
C ARG A 149 0.28 11.43 14.17
N ASP A 150 -0.92 11.15 14.66
CA ASP A 150 -1.58 11.84 15.77
C ASP A 150 -1.33 11.19 17.15
N TYR A 151 -0.61 10.07 17.24
CA TYR A 151 -0.15 9.50 18.50
C TYR A 151 1.10 10.24 18.98
N GLU A 152 0.94 11.14 19.97
CA GLU A 152 2.01 12.03 20.44
C GLU A 152 3.35 11.33 20.76
N PRO A 153 3.40 10.17 21.44
CA PRO A 153 4.66 9.46 21.69
C PRO A 153 5.39 9.04 20.40
N PHE A 154 4.66 8.60 19.38
CA PHE A 154 5.24 8.28 18.07
C PHE A 154 5.66 9.56 17.32
N ALA A 155 4.77 10.54 17.25
CA ALA A 155 4.99 11.80 16.52
C ALA A 155 6.21 12.58 17.06
N THR A 156 6.40 12.60 18.37
CA THR A 156 7.51 13.31 19.04
C THR A 156 8.83 12.53 18.97
N ASN A 157 8.81 11.20 19.13
CA ASN A 157 10.04 10.42 19.38
C ASN A 157 10.49 9.52 18.23
N VAL A 158 9.56 9.04 17.39
CA VAL A 158 9.81 7.97 16.39
C VAL A 158 9.64 8.46 14.96
N LEU A 159 8.60 9.25 14.68
CA LEU A 159 8.33 9.80 13.35
C LEU A 159 9.54 10.54 12.73
N PRO A 160 10.38 11.30 13.47
CA PRO A 160 11.61 11.89 12.91
C PRO A 160 12.62 10.85 12.39
N SER A 161 12.76 9.70 13.06
CA SER A 161 13.61 8.58 12.62
C SER A 161 13.04 7.92 11.37
N VAL A 162 11.72 7.70 11.34
CA VAL A 162 11.00 7.13 10.18
C VAL A 162 11.12 8.04 8.96
N ILE A 163 10.95 9.36 9.12
CA ILE A 163 11.16 10.36 8.07
C ILE A 163 12.63 10.37 7.59
N ASN A 164 13.60 10.19 8.48
CA ASN A 164 15.00 10.06 8.09
C ASN A 164 15.24 8.79 7.24
N MET A 165 14.72 7.63 7.66
CA MET A 165 14.79 6.38 6.89
C MET A 165 14.16 6.52 5.49
N ALA A 166 12.98 7.15 5.41
CA ALA A 166 12.30 7.46 4.15
C ALA A 166 13.17 8.29 3.21
N ASN A 167 13.77 9.38 3.70
CA ASN A 167 14.61 10.28 2.91
C ASN A 167 16.00 9.72 2.56
N THR A 168 16.54 8.78 3.34
CA THR A 168 17.92 8.27 3.16
C THR A 168 18.01 6.93 2.45
N ILE A 169 16.94 6.12 2.47
CA ILE A 169 16.90 4.79 1.84
C ILE A 169 15.84 4.74 0.73
N PHE A 170 14.56 4.92 1.08
CA PHE A 170 13.45 4.62 0.18
C PHE A 170 13.31 5.64 -0.96
N ILE A 171 13.19 6.94 -0.66
CA ILE A 171 13.03 8.00 -1.67
C ILE A 171 14.17 7.99 -2.71
N PRO A 172 15.47 7.91 -2.34
CA PRO A 172 16.56 7.78 -3.30
C PRO A 172 16.45 6.55 -4.21
N MET A 173 15.98 5.40 -3.68
CA MET A 173 15.77 4.20 -4.48
C MET A 173 14.63 4.36 -5.49
N HIS A 174 13.51 4.98 -5.09
CA HIS A 174 12.40 5.22 -6.01
C HIS A 174 12.78 6.16 -7.15
N TYR A 175 13.52 7.25 -6.87
CA TYR A 175 14.06 8.11 -7.93
C TYR A 175 15.00 7.36 -8.86
N LYS A 176 15.93 6.56 -8.32
CA LYS A 176 16.91 5.84 -9.13
C LYS A 176 16.24 4.85 -10.11
N TRP A 177 15.24 4.11 -9.63
CA TRP A 177 14.47 3.16 -10.44
C TRP A 177 13.56 3.87 -11.45
N LEU A 178 12.77 4.85 -11.01
CA LEU A 178 11.83 5.59 -11.88
C LEU A 178 12.52 6.68 -12.75
N HIS A 179 13.86 6.71 -12.77
CA HIS A 179 14.68 7.42 -13.75
C HIS A 179 15.53 6.46 -14.61
N HIS A 180 15.35 5.14 -14.45
CA HIS A 180 16.05 4.09 -15.17
C HIS A 180 17.59 4.20 -15.07
N GLU A 181 18.08 4.50 -13.87
CA GLU A 181 19.51 4.69 -13.57
C GLU A 181 20.24 3.38 -13.21
N GLU A 182 19.57 2.24 -13.04
CA GLU A 182 20.29 0.96 -12.88
C GLU A 182 20.79 0.39 -14.23
N PRO A 183 22.00 -0.19 -14.29
CA PRO A 183 22.51 -0.81 -15.52
C PRO A 183 21.67 -1.96 -16.09
N SER A 184 20.80 -2.55 -15.27
CA SER A 184 19.83 -3.58 -15.64
C SER A 184 18.66 -3.02 -16.48
N GLU A 185 18.38 -1.72 -16.36
CA GLU A 185 17.29 -0.99 -17.04
C GLU A 185 17.68 -0.47 -18.44
N HIS A 186 18.79 -1.00 -19.00
CA HIS A 186 19.28 -0.73 -20.36
C HIS A 186 18.24 -0.88 -21.51
N ASN A 187 17.10 -1.51 -21.23
CA ASN A 187 15.84 -1.36 -21.94
C ASN A 187 14.78 -0.93 -20.91
N ILE A 188 14.24 0.28 -21.04
CA ILE A 188 13.26 0.88 -20.12
C ILE A 188 12.04 -0.04 -19.92
N LEU A 189 11.57 -0.71 -20.97
CA LEU A 189 10.43 -1.63 -20.89
C LEU A 189 10.81 -3.05 -20.43
N HIS A 190 12.03 -3.30 -19.94
CA HIS A 190 12.48 -4.65 -19.54
C HIS A 190 11.72 -5.18 -18.31
N PHE A 191 11.59 -4.37 -17.26
CA PHE A 191 10.97 -4.82 -16.01
C PHE A 191 9.45 -4.82 -16.12
N PHE A 192 8.80 -5.75 -15.42
CA PHE A 192 7.34 -5.88 -15.46
C PHE A 192 6.66 -4.78 -14.63
N ALA A 193 5.41 -4.46 -14.96
CA ALA A 193 4.64 -3.36 -14.36
C ALA A 193 4.68 -3.35 -12.83
N ASN A 194 4.55 -4.50 -12.15
CA ASN A 194 4.59 -4.57 -10.68
C ASN A 194 5.82 -3.89 -10.05
N TRP A 195 6.98 -3.93 -10.73
CA TRP A 195 8.26 -3.37 -10.25
C TRP A 195 8.23 -1.85 -10.11
N GLU A 196 7.68 -1.17 -11.11
CA GLU A 196 7.55 0.28 -11.07
C GLU A 196 6.30 0.69 -10.30
N LEU A 197 5.19 -0.03 -10.42
CA LEU A 197 3.95 0.25 -9.69
C LEU A 197 4.17 0.27 -8.17
N CYS A 198 4.96 -0.65 -7.60
CA CYS A 198 5.26 -0.61 -6.18
C CYS A 198 6.17 0.58 -5.81
N ASN A 199 7.11 0.96 -6.67
CA ASN A 199 7.96 2.13 -6.43
C ASN A 199 7.19 3.45 -6.57
N ILE A 200 6.19 3.53 -7.45
CA ILE A 200 5.25 4.66 -7.55
C ILE A 200 4.39 4.73 -6.28
N ALA A 201 3.80 3.61 -5.85
CA ALA A 201 2.97 3.53 -4.64
C ALA A 201 3.74 4.00 -3.40
N SER A 202 5.00 3.57 -3.24
CA SER A 202 5.86 4.02 -2.14
C SER A 202 6.36 5.45 -2.30
N ALA A 203 6.73 5.91 -3.49
CA ALA A 203 7.09 7.31 -3.69
C ALA A 203 5.95 8.27 -3.31
N MET A 204 4.70 7.96 -3.70
CA MET A 204 3.52 8.69 -3.24
C MET A 204 3.38 8.64 -1.71
N ALA A 205 3.47 7.45 -1.11
CA ALA A 205 3.32 7.27 0.33
C ALA A 205 4.40 8.00 1.15
N MET A 206 5.66 7.93 0.70
CA MET A 206 6.80 8.63 1.28
C MET A 206 6.70 10.15 1.06
N GLY A 207 6.10 10.61 -0.05
CA GLY A 207 5.80 12.02 -0.29
C GLY A 207 4.91 12.61 0.80
N VAL A 208 3.78 11.97 1.10
CA VAL A 208 2.88 12.35 2.21
C VAL A 208 3.56 12.19 3.57
N LEU A 209 4.27 11.07 3.80
CA LEU A 209 4.96 10.80 5.06
C LEU A 209 5.98 11.88 5.44
N THR A 210 6.64 12.46 4.45
CA THR A 210 7.78 13.38 4.64
C THR A 210 7.48 14.84 4.32
N GLU A 211 6.21 15.22 4.13
CA GLU A 211 5.76 16.56 3.69
C GLU A 211 6.39 17.01 2.36
N ASN A 212 6.72 16.07 1.47
CA ASN A 212 7.56 16.29 0.30
C ASN A 212 6.75 16.28 -1.01
N GLN A 213 6.15 17.43 -1.32
CA GLN A 213 5.41 17.67 -2.57
C GLN A 213 6.21 17.30 -3.83
N THR A 214 7.55 17.45 -3.84
CA THR A 214 8.38 17.13 -5.01
C THR A 214 8.35 15.63 -5.33
N VAL A 215 8.38 14.77 -4.30
CA VAL A 215 8.32 13.31 -4.47
C VAL A 215 6.91 12.86 -4.87
N TRP A 216 5.89 13.49 -4.30
CA TRP A 216 4.50 13.28 -4.69
C TRP A 216 4.25 13.64 -6.15
N ASP A 217 4.61 14.86 -6.56
CA ASP A 217 4.47 15.34 -7.93
C ASP A 217 5.24 14.46 -8.92
N PHE A 218 6.45 14.03 -8.56
CA PHE A 218 7.22 13.08 -9.36
C PHE A 218 6.46 11.77 -9.57
N ALA A 219 6.00 11.12 -8.51
CA ALA A 219 5.34 9.82 -8.59
C ALA A 219 3.99 9.89 -9.34
N VAL A 220 3.18 10.93 -9.08
CA VAL A 220 1.90 11.15 -9.76
C VAL A 220 2.11 11.46 -11.25
N ASN A 221 3.12 12.24 -11.62
CA ASN A 221 3.41 12.51 -13.03
C ASN A 221 3.99 11.27 -13.73
N TYR A 222 4.87 10.49 -13.07
CA TYR A 222 5.39 9.25 -13.64
C TYR A 222 4.26 8.22 -13.88
N PHE A 223 3.32 8.07 -12.95
CA PHE A 223 2.13 7.23 -13.16
C PHE A 223 1.33 7.63 -14.41
N LYS A 224 1.17 8.95 -14.64
CA LYS A 224 0.37 9.50 -15.75
C LYS A 224 1.10 9.44 -17.11
N GLU A 225 2.39 9.77 -17.13
CA GLU A 225 3.15 10.14 -18.35
C GLU A 225 4.56 9.52 -18.45
N GLY A 226 4.96 8.63 -17.52
CA GLY A 226 6.25 7.95 -17.53
C GLY A 226 6.47 7.01 -18.72
N ASP A 227 7.73 6.62 -18.92
CA ASP A 227 8.21 5.82 -20.06
C ASP A 227 8.36 4.32 -19.77
N GLY A 228 8.56 3.90 -18.52
CA GLY A 228 8.56 2.50 -18.08
C GLY A 228 7.17 1.84 -17.98
N ASN A 229 7.12 0.57 -17.57
CA ASN A 229 5.90 -0.24 -17.51
C ASN A 229 4.96 0.08 -16.33
N GLY A 230 5.37 0.88 -15.35
CA GLY A 230 4.52 1.34 -14.25
C GLY A 230 3.67 2.57 -14.60
N ALA A 231 4.05 3.30 -15.65
CA ALA A 231 3.18 4.32 -16.23
C ALA A 231 1.90 3.64 -16.75
N ILE A 232 0.73 4.21 -16.43
CA ILE A 232 -0.57 3.54 -16.61
C ILE A 232 -0.88 3.16 -18.06
N ASN A 233 -0.24 3.85 -19.01
CA ASN A 233 -0.36 3.59 -20.44
C ASN A 233 0.35 2.31 -20.89
N ASN A 234 1.39 1.90 -20.16
CA ASN A 234 2.20 0.71 -20.43
C ASN A 234 1.77 -0.46 -19.52
N ALA A 235 1.40 -0.20 -18.26
CA ALA A 235 0.81 -1.19 -17.34
C ALA A 235 -0.50 -1.81 -17.87
N ILE A 236 -1.18 -1.11 -18.77
CA ILE A 236 -2.47 -1.49 -19.37
C ILE A 236 -2.37 -1.28 -20.88
N THR A 237 -1.73 -2.23 -21.58
CA THR A 237 -1.15 -2.03 -22.91
C THR A 237 -2.21 -1.74 -23.98
N ASP A 238 -3.26 -2.55 -24.03
CA ASP A 238 -4.21 -2.62 -25.14
C ASP A 238 -5.66 -2.53 -24.69
N ILE A 239 -6.52 -1.99 -25.56
CA ILE A 239 -7.97 -1.95 -25.37
C ILE A 239 -8.62 -2.96 -26.32
N VAL A 240 -8.84 -4.18 -25.83
CA VAL A 240 -9.51 -5.25 -26.59
C VAL A 240 -11.04 -5.12 -26.51
N ARG A 241 -11.79 -6.11 -27.02
CA ARG A 241 -13.26 -6.12 -27.03
C ARG A 241 -13.81 -7.42 -26.47
N GLU A 242 -14.62 -7.35 -25.43
CA GLU A 242 -15.28 -8.47 -24.79
C GLU A 242 -16.10 -9.31 -25.79
N PRO A 243 -15.86 -10.64 -25.86
CA PRO A 243 -16.66 -11.55 -26.66
C PRO A 243 -18.13 -11.55 -26.22
N GLY A 244 -19.02 -11.20 -27.15
CA GLY A 244 -20.48 -11.21 -26.96
C GLY A 244 -21.11 -9.82 -26.80
N THR A 245 -20.49 -8.94 -26.02
CA THR A 245 -21.03 -7.59 -25.70
C THR A 245 -20.40 -6.48 -26.54
N GLY A 246 -19.13 -6.61 -26.96
CA GLY A 246 -18.39 -5.53 -27.61
C GLY A 246 -17.93 -4.40 -26.67
N THR A 247 -18.23 -4.52 -25.36
CA THR A 247 -17.57 -3.80 -24.26
C THR A 247 -16.06 -3.77 -24.52
N PRO A 248 -15.35 -2.62 -24.43
CA PRO A 248 -13.89 -2.66 -24.46
C PRO A 248 -13.36 -3.52 -23.29
N LEU A 249 -12.08 -3.87 -23.22
CA LEU A 249 -11.45 -4.36 -21.97
C LEU A 249 -9.96 -4.00 -22.00
N GLY A 250 -9.37 -3.64 -20.86
CA GLY A 250 -7.95 -3.29 -20.78
C GLY A 250 -7.04 -4.50 -20.54
N GLN A 251 -6.18 -4.84 -21.49
CA GLN A 251 -5.18 -5.90 -21.29
C GLN A 251 -4.13 -5.45 -20.27
N GLY A 252 -3.87 -6.25 -19.25
CA GLY A 252 -2.76 -6.01 -18.32
C GLY A 252 -1.43 -6.42 -18.93
N GLN A 253 -0.38 -5.63 -18.70
CA GLN A 253 0.98 -5.90 -19.19
C GLN A 253 1.44 -7.33 -18.82
N GLU A 254 1.18 -7.74 -17.59
CA GLU A 254 1.59 -9.04 -17.05
C GLU A 254 0.68 -10.22 -17.45
N SER A 255 -0.45 -9.99 -18.14
CA SER A 255 -1.44 -11.05 -18.40
C SER A 255 -0.91 -12.19 -19.28
N GLY A 256 0.13 -11.94 -20.10
CA GLY A 256 0.84 -12.98 -20.84
C GLY A 256 1.82 -13.82 -20.00
N ARG A 257 2.23 -13.33 -18.82
CA ARG A 257 3.19 -13.98 -17.91
C ARG A 257 2.48 -15.00 -17.02
N ASP A 258 1.72 -14.50 -16.05
CA ASP A 258 0.86 -15.27 -15.15
C ASP A 258 -0.17 -14.37 -14.45
N GLN A 259 -1.21 -14.97 -13.90
CA GLN A 259 -2.31 -14.22 -13.28
C GLN A 259 -2.00 -13.77 -11.84
N GLY A 260 -0.98 -14.31 -11.18
CA GLY A 260 -0.61 -13.96 -9.80
C GLY A 260 0.13 -12.61 -9.71
N HIS A 261 1.02 -12.34 -10.66
CA HIS A 261 1.63 -11.01 -10.81
C HIS A 261 0.64 -10.02 -11.45
N SER A 262 -0.20 -10.46 -12.39
CA SER A 262 -1.31 -9.62 -12.91
C SER A 262 -2.30 -9.21 -11.81
N ALA A 263 -2.47 -10.01 -10.74
CA ALA A 263 -3.24 -9.64 -9.56
C ALA A 263 -2.50 -8.64 -8.66
N LEU A 264 -1.16 -8.74 -8.56
CA LEU A 264 -0.34 -7.75 -7.85
C LEU A 264 -0.44 -6.38 -8.51
N ASP A 265 -0.40 -6.29 -9.85
CA ASP A 265 -0.68 -5.04 -10.59
C ASP A 265 -1.99 -4.40 -10.13
N ILE A 266 -3.07 -5.18 -10.01
CA ILE A 266 -4.40 -4.66 -9.64
C ILE A 266 -4.39 -4.11 -8.21
N GLN A 267 -3.78 -4.83 -7.29
CA GLN A 267 -3.63 -4.43 -5.90
C GLN A 267 -2.81 -3.12 -5.77
N LEU A 268 -1.71 -3.00 -6.53
CA LEU A 268 -0.86 -1.79 -6.55
C LEU A 268 -1.55 -0.61 -7.23
N LEU A 269 -2.25 -0.83 -8.35
CA LEU A 269 -3.04 0.21 -9.01
C LEU A 269 -4.17 0.72 -8.10
N ALA A 270 -4.82 -0.16 -7.34
CA ALA A 270 -5.82 0.23 -6.35
C ALA A 270 -5.20 1.05 -5.19
N ALA A 271 -4.01 0.66 -4.72
CA ALA A 271 -3.27 1.41 -3.71
C ALA A 271 -2.86 2.82 -4.20
N ILE A 272 -2.31 2.92 -5.41
CA ILE A 272 -2.00 4.21 -6.07
C ILE A 272 -3.27 5.07 -6.18
N GLY A 273 -4.36 4.50 -6.70
CA GLY A 273 -5.63 5.20 -6.85
C GLY A 273 -6.19 5.73 -5.53
N GLN A 274 -6.14 4.92 -4.47
CA GLN A 274 -6.70 5.29 -3.16
C GLN A 274 -5.85 6.32 -2.42
N GLN A 275 -4.51 6.20 -2.47
CA GLN A 275 -3.61 7.22 -1.93
C GLN A 275 -3.79 8.56 -2.64
N ALA A 276 -3.94 8.57 -3.98
CA ALA A 276 -4.26 9.79 -4.72
C ALA A 276 -5.63 10.37 -4.33
N TRP A 277 -6.66 9.53 -4.28
CA TRP A 277 -8.03 9.94 -3.99
C TRP A 277 -8.16 10.60 -2.61
N ASN A 278 -7.50 10.04 -1.58
CA ASN A 278 -7.47 10.62 -0.24
C ASN A 278 -6.66 11.93 -0.13
N GLN A 279 -5.81 12.25 -1.11
CA GLN A 279 -5.16 13.56 -1.29
C GLN A 279 -5.89 14.47 -2.30
N GLY A 280 -7.04 14.05 -2.85
CA GLY A 280 -7.86 14.83 -3.77
C GLY A 280 -7.50 14.73 -5.27
N GLU A 281 -6.62 13.80 -5.66
CA GLU A 281 -6.24 13.54 -7.05
C GLU A 281 -6.97 12.30 -7.59
N ASP A 282 -7.70 12.43 -8.70
CA ASP A 282 -8.59 11.38 -9.22
C ASP A 282 -7.87 10.41 -10.17
N LEU A 283 -6.85 9.68 -9.68
CA LEU A 283 -6.15 8.66 -10.50
C LEU A 283 -7.06 7.48 -10.90
N PHE A 284 -8.11 7.20 -10.12
CA PHE A 284 -9.18 6.27 -10.52
C PHE A 284 -10.04 6.82 -11.68
N GLY A 285 -10.14 8.14 -11.85
CA GLY A 285 -10.73 8.79 -13.02
C GLY A 285 -9.77 8.98 -14.21
N PHE A 286 -8.46 8.93 -13.99
CA PHE A 286 -7.45 9.37 -14.95
C PHE A 286 -7.39 8.53 -16.25
N ASN A 287 -7.15 9.21 -17.39
CA ASN A 287 -7.10 8.63 -18.74
C ASN A 287 -8.29 7.68 -19.04
N ASP A 288 -9.50 8.25 -18.94
CA ASP A 288 -10.77 7.54 -19.02
C ASP A 288 -10.78 6.31 -18.08
N SER A 289 -10.50 6.59 -16.81
CA SER A 289 -10.39 5.67 -15.66
C SER A 289 -9.32 4.58 -15.72
N ARG A 290 -8.26 4.69 -16.53
CA ARG A 290 -7.45 3.60 -17.12
C ARG A 290 -7.14 2.37 -16.24
N ILE A 291 -6.91 2.54 -14.93
CA ILE A 291 -6.90 1.45 -13.91
C ILE A 291 -8.04 0.44 -14.17
N LEU A 292 -9.18 0.96 -14.62
CA LEU A 292 -10.25 0.31 -15.33
C LEU A 292 -10.26 0.78 -16.84
N ARG A 293 -10.51 -0.08 -17.87
CA ARG A 293 -10.55 0.28 -19.32
C ARG A 293 -11.58 -0.28 -20.36
N GLY A 294 -12.72 -0.85 -19.99
CA GLY A 294 -13.84 -1.18 -20.89
C GLY A 294 -15.24 -1.57 -20.33
N SER A 295 -16.29 -0.79 -20.63
CA SER A 295 -17.76 -1.04 -20.62
C SER A 295 -18.50 0.30 -20.88
N ALA A 296 -19.63 0.47 -21.60
CA ALA A 296 -20.47 -0.44 -22.41
C ALA A 296 -21.14 0.32 -23.60
N GLU A 297 -22.47 0.55 -23.64
CA GLU A 297 -23.19 1.39 -24.64
C GLU A 297 -24.35 2.22 -24.03
N GLN A 298 -24.66 3.38 -24.62
CA GLN A 298 -25.51 4.45 -24.07
C GLN A 298 -27.03 4.25 -24.23
N SER A 299 -27.76 4.32 -23.11
CA SER A 299 -29.14 4.83 -23.06
C SER A 299 -29.46 5.43 -21.68
N ARG A 300 -30.09 6.60 -21.55
CA ARG A 300 -31.09 7.19 -22.46
C ARG A 300 -31.07 8.74 -22.46
N VAL A 301 -30.90 9.33 -23.65
CA VAL A 301 -31.08 10.78 -24.01
C VAL A 301 -30.17 11.81 -23.28
N PRO A 302 -29.96 13.06 -23.79
CA PRO A 302 -28.59 13.45 -24.14
C PRO A 302 -28.08 14.76 -23.53
N SER A 303 -26.76 14.85 -23.34
CA SER A 303 -26.01 16.09 -23.13
C SER A 303 -24.76 16.09 -24.01
N THR A 304 -24.29 17.27 -24.45
CA THR A 304 -23.33 17.40 -25.57
C THR A 304 -21.89 17.66 -25.14
N SER A 305 -21.36 16.85 -24.22
CA SER A 305 -19.94 16.74 -23.85
C SER A 305 -19.73 15.61 -22.83
N GLN A 306 -18.56 14.94 -22.85
CA GLN A 306 -18.14 13.88 -21.89
C GLN A 306 -18.96 12.55 -21.97
N THR A 307 -18.40 11.35 -21.84
CA THR A 307 -16.99 10.87 -21.85
C THR A 307 -16.95 9.36 -22.19
N ASP A 308 -15.90 8.84 -22.83
CA ASP A 308 -15.76 7.41 -23.20
C ASP A 308 -15.01 6.59 -22.10
N VAL A 309 -15.68 6.39 -20.96
CA VAL A 309 -15.16 5.69 -19.76
C VAL A 309 -15.65 4.23 -19.67
N SER A 310 -14.93 3.42 -18.89
CA SER A 310 -14.66 1.99 -19.12
C SER A 310 -13.50 1.61 -18.17
N TYR A 311 -13.23 0.48 -17.46
CA TYR A 311 -13.76 -0.90 -17.17
C TYR A 311 -12.66 -2.08 -17.18
N ARG A 312 -11.58 -2.20 -16.34
CA ARG A 312 -10.35 -3.12 -16.54
C ARG A 312 -9.96 -4.03 -15.40
N ALA A 313 -10.23 -3.72 -14.13
CA ALA A 313 -10.29 -4.81 -13.14
C ALA A 313 -11.17 -5.96 -13.68
N GLU A 314 -12.21 -5.60 -14.43
CA GLU A 314 -12.99 -6.43 -15.35
C GLU A 314 -12.20 -7.41 -16.25
N TYR A 315 -11.14 -7.01 -16.97
CA TYR A 315 -10.43 -7.89 -17.92
C TYR A 315 -9.85 -9.10 -17.21
N TRP A 316 -9.12 -8.84 -16.14
CA TRP A 316 -8.49 -9.86 -15.32
C TRP A 316 -9.54 -10.62 -14.50
N ALA A 317 -10.51 -9.94 -13.88
CA ALA A 317 -11.59 -10.55 -13.11
C ALA A 317 -12.36 -11.57 -13.96
N ARG A 318 -12.80 -11.15 -15.14
CA ARG A 318 -13.48 -11.99 -16.12
C ARG A 318 -12.67 -13.20 -16.53
N TYR A 319 -11.37 -13.03 -16.79
CA TYR A 319 -10.50 -14.15 -17.13
C TYR A 319 -10.36 -15.14 -15.97
N ASN A 320 -10.18 -14.64 -14.75
CA ASN A 320 -9.93 -15.45 -13.56
C ASN A 320 -11.20 -16.09 -12.98
N LEU A 321 -12.39 -15.54 -13.29
CA LEU A 321 -13.70 -16.20 -13.16
C LEU A 321 -13.95 -17.29 -14.24
N GLY A 322 -12.96 -17.61 -15.06
CA GLY A 322 -13.01 -18.74 -16.01
C GLY A 322 -13.52 -18.42 -17.42
N HIS A 323 -13.80 -17.16 -17.76
CA HIS A 323 -14.24 -16.76 -19.10
C HIS A 323 -13.07 -16.39 -20.02
N ASP A 324 -13.19 -16.58 -21.33
CA ASP A 324 -12.10 -16.30 -22.28
C ASP A 324 -12.10 -14.85 -22.75
N VAL A 325 -10.99 -14.14 -22.54
CA VAL A 325 -10.76 -12.77 -23.01
C VAL A 325 -9.88 -12.76 -24.26
N PRO A 326 -9.99 -11.75 -25.16
CA PRO A 326 -9.05 -11.60 -26.25
C PRO A 326 -7.68 -11.17 -25.72
N PHE A 327 -6.63 -11.57 -26.43
CA PHE A 327 -5.25 -11.17 -26.12
C PHE A 327 -4.59 -10.61 -27.37
N VAL A 328 -3.98 -9.43 -27.26
CA VAL A 328 -3.09 -8.85 -28.26
C VAL A 328 -1.67 -9.31 -27.92
N PRO A 329 -0.95 -9.98 -28.83
CA PRO A 329 0.42 -10.43 -28.58
C PRO A 329 1.32 -9.30 -28.09
N TYR A 330 1.88 -9.46 -26.90
CA TYR A 330 2.65 -8.44 -26.19
C TYR A 330 4.13 -8.84 -26.09
N THR A 331 5.02 -7.84 -26.11
CA THR A 331 6.43 -8.00 -25.78
C THR A 331 6.95 -6.78 -25.03
N ASN A 332 7.83 -7.04 -24.08
CA ASN A 332 8.55 -6.02 -23.30
C ASN A 332 9.98 -5.77 -23.83
N GLY A 333 10.28 -6.29 -25.03
CA GLY A 333 11.61 -6.26 -25.66
C GLY A 333 12.53 -7.42 -25.27
N ILE A 334 12.26 -8.13 -24.17
CA ILE A 334 13.07 -9.26 -23.67
C ILE A 334 12.30 -10.59 -23.70
N VAL A 335 11.03 -10.58 -23.31
CA VAL A 335 10.08 -11.70 -23.45
C VAL A 335 8.93 -11.33 -24.39
N SER A 336 8.24 -12.35 -24.92
CA SER A 336 7.10 -12.20 -25.82
C SER A 336 6.03 -13.23 -25.50
N TYR A 337 4.77 -12.81 -25.51
CA TYR A 337 3.60 -13.63 -25.24
C TYR A 337 2.61 -13.51 -26.40
N THR A 338 2.09 -14.64 -26.89
CA THR A 338 1.12 -14.70 -27.99
C THR A 338 -0.30 -15.02 -27.53
N GLU A 339 -0.47 -15.35 -26.26
CA GLU A 339 -1.72 -15.74 -25.63
C GLU A 339 -1.72 -15.31 -24.14
N ILE A 340 -2.90 -15.21 -23.54
CA ILE A 340 -3.06 -14.95 -22.10
C ILE A 340 -2.67 -16.20 -21.29
N SER A 341 -1.89 -16.03 -20.23
CA SER A 341 -1.36 -17.14 -19.45
C SER A 341 -2.39 -17.71 -18.48
N ASN A 342 -2.65 -19.02 -18.58
CA ASN A 342 -3.47 -19.76 -17.61
C ASN A 342 -2.66 -20.14 -16.33
N ALA A 343 -1.39 -19.72 -16.21
CA ALA A 343 -0.62 -19.92 -14.98
C ALA A 343 -1.21 -19.08 -13.84
N SER A 344 -1.40 -19.70 -12.68
CA SER A 344 -2.02 -19.09 -11.48
C SER A 344 -3.42 -18.50 -11.72
N ARG A 345 -4.16 -18.96 -12.74
CA ARG A 345 -5.53 -18.47 -13.03
C ARG A 345 -6.46 -18.74 -11.84
N GLY A 346 -7.10 -17.69 -11.33
CA GLY A 346 -7.84 -17.70 -10.06
C GLY A 346 -7.02 -17.23 -8.84
N ALA A 347 -5.80 -16.72 -9.02
CA ALA A 347 -4.99 -16.20 -7.91
C ALA A 347 -5.70 -15.06 -7.16
N MET A 348 -5.88 -15.22 -5.85
CA MET A 348 -6.58 -14.26 -5.00
C MET A 348 -5.58 -13.28 -4.36
N ARG A 349 -5.98 -12.01 -4.23
CA ARG A 349 -5.30 -10.93 -3.48
C ARG A 349 -6.36 -9.94 -2.96
N PRO A 350 -6.24 -9.39 -1.74
CA PRO A 350 -7.24 -8.49 -1.17
C PRO A 350 -7.15 -7.09 -1.80
N THR A 351 -8.22 -6.66 -2.47
CA THR A 351 -8.37 -5.34 -3.11
C THR A 351 -9.80 -5.10 -3.67
N TRP A 352 -10.67 -6.11 -3.68
CA TRP A 352 -11.90 -6.07 -4.48
C TRP A 352 -13.01 -5.26 -3.81
N GLU A 353 -13.00 -5.18 -2.47
CA GLU A 353 -13.85 -4.24 -1.72
C GLU A 353 -13.50 -2.78 -2.04
N LEU A 354 -12.21 -2.47 -2.19
CA LEU A 354 -11.73 -1.13 -2.56
C LEU A 354 -12.21 -0.75 -3.96
N LEU A 355 -11.99 -1.62 -4.94
CA LEU A 355 -12.39 -1.38 -6.33
C LEU A 355 -13.91 -1.29 -6.49
N TYR A 356 -14.67 -2.19 -5.87
CA TYR A 356 -16.13 -2.13 -5.88
C TYR A 356 -16.65 -0.85 -5.20
N SER A 357 -16.16 -0.54 -4.00
CA SER A 357 -16.63 0.61 -3.23
C SER A 357 -16.25 1.93 -3.89
N HIS A 358 -15.09 2.02 -4.54
CA HIS A 358 -14.74 3.21 -5.31
C HIS A 358 -15.60 3.36 -6.58
N TYR A 359 -15.68 2.34 -7.43
CA TYR A 359 -16.27 2.50 -8.75
C TYR A 359 -17.80 2.28 -8.76
N VAL A 360 -18.29 1.21 -8.16
CA VAL A 360 -19.74 0.93 -8.13
C VAL A 360 -20.44 1.84 -7.14
N MET A 361 -19.95 1.92 -5.90
CA MET A 361 -20.62 2.67 -4.84
C MET A 361 -20.38 4.19 -4.96
N ILE A 362 -19.13 4.68 -4.98
CA ILE A 362 -18.85 6.13 -5.03
C ILE A 362 -19.08 6.73 -6.43
N LYS A 363 -18.59 6.12 -7.52
CA LYS A 363 -18.70 6.67 -8.89
C LYS A 363 -19.99 6.29 -9.62
N GLY A 364 -20.78 5.32 -9.12
CA GLY A 364 -22.03 4.87 -9.76
C GLY A 364 -21.85 4.13 -11.07
N VAL A 365 -20.71 3.45 -11.25
CA VAL A 365 -20.30 2.77 -12.48
C VAL A 365 -20.77 1.31 -12.52
N ASP A 366 -21.25 0.84 -13.68
CA ASP A 366 -21.52 -0.58 -13.92
C ASP A 366 -20.21 -1.35 -14.18
N ALA A 367 -19.73 -2.06 -13.15
CA ALA A 367 -18.52 -2.89 -13.15
C ALA A 367 -18.88 -4.36 -12.81
N PRO A 368 -19.53 -5.09 -13.73
CA PRO A 368 -20.13 -6.39 -13.45
C PRO A 368 -19.10 -7.46 -13.10
N TRP A 369 -17.92 -7.47 -13.73
CA TRP A 369 -16.89 -8.46 -13.45
C TRP A 369 -16.14 -8.17 -12.15
N THR A 370 -15.92 -6.90 -11.81
CA THR A 370 -15.41 -6.47 -10.49
C THR A 370 -16.40 -6.86 -9.39
N THR A 371 -17.69 -6.70 -9.63
CA THR A 371 -18.76 -7.12 -8.70
C THR A 371 -18.78 -8.64 -8.53
N LEU A 372 -18.70 -9.41 -9.62
CA LEU A 372 -18.62 -10.88 -9.54
C LEU A 372 -17.35 -11.36 -8.84
N PHE A 373 -16.21 -10.70 -9.07
CA PHE A 373 -14.94 -11.07 -8.42
C PHE A 373 -14.89 -10.66 -6.94
N LEU A 374 -15.54 -9.56 -6.54
CA LEU A 374 -15.75 -9.24 -5.13
C LEU A 374 -16.49 -10.39 -4.42
N ASN A 375 -17.57 -10.91 -5.02
CA ASN A 375 -18.29 -12.04 -4.42
C ASN A 375 -17.39 -13.30 -4.28
N GLU A 376 -16.52 -13.57 -5.26
CA GLU A 376 -15.57 -14.69 -5.17
C GLU A 376 -14.43 -14.44 -4.16
N SER A 377 -13.95 -13.19 -4.03
CA SER A 377 -13.01 -12.75 -3.00
C SER A 377 -13.61 -12.95 -1.61
N LEU A 378 -14.85 -12.49 -1.38
CA LEU A 378 -15.56 -12.68 -0.12
C LEU A 378 -15.82 -14.16 0.19
N ASN A 379 -16.15 -14.99 -0.82
CA ASN A 379 -16.25 -16.45 -0.65
C ASN A 379 -14.92 -17.05 -0.18
N TYR A 380 -13.80 -16.68 -0.82
CA TYR A 380 -12.45 -17.16 -0.50
C TYR A 380 -12.02 -16.75 0.92
N TYR A 381 -12.25 -15.50 1.32
CA TYR A 381 -11.91 -14.98 2.65
C TYR A 381 -12.95 -15.30 3.74
N GLY A 382 -13.95 -16.15 3.47
CA GLY A 382 -14.91 -16.63 4.47
C GLY A 382 -15.98 -15.63 4.88
N GLY A 383 -16.25 -14.61 4.06
CA GLY A 383 -17.33 -13.63 4.21
C GLY A 383 -16.87 -12.17 4.37
N ALA A 384 -15.57 -11.92 4.57
CA ALA A 384 -15.02 -10.57 4.70
C ALA A 384 -13.56 -10.54 4.20
N GLU A 385 -13.21 -9.60 3.32
CA GLU A 385 -11.86 -9.44 2.78
C GLU A 385 -10.87 -9.06 3.90
N GLY A 386 -9.89 -9.94 4.10
CA GLY A 386 -8.83 -9.80 5.11
C GLY A 386 -7.63 -8.98 4.64
N GLY A 387 -6.52 -9.07 5.36
CA GLY A 387 -5.31 -8.29 5.10
C GLY A 387 -4.01 -9.02 5.45
N ALA A 388 -2.89 -8.31 5.42
CA ALA A 388 -1.57 -8.91 5.59
C ALA A 388 -1.47 -9.75 6.89
N GLY A 389 -1.00 -10.99 6.75
CA GLY A 389 -0.95 -12.00 7.82
C GLY A 389 -2.26 -12.73 8.14
N SER A 390 -3.35 -12.51 7.39
CA SER A 390 -4.67 -13.12 7.66
C SER A 390 -5.08 -14.28 6.76
N TRP A 391 -4.31 -14.61 5.71
CA TRP A 391 -4.79 -15.47 4.62
C TRP A 391 -3.75 -16.40 3.95
N GLY A 392 -2.48 -16.33 4.36
CA GLY A 392 -1.42 -17.21 3.86
C GLY A 392 -0.03 -16.71 4.28
N GLU A 393 1.02 -17.42 3.87
CA GLU A 393 2.42 -17.12 4.22
C GLU A 393 3.33 -17.04 2.97
N GLY A 394 4.46 -16.34 3.08
CA GLY A 394 5.35 -15.98 1.98
C GLY A 394 4.93 -14.68 1.28
N SER A 395 5.90 -14.00 0.68
CA SER A 395 5.81 -12.62 0.17
C SER A 395 4.52 -12.25 -0.55
N GLY A 396 3.97 -13.13 -1.40
CA GLY A 396 2.70 -12.93 -2.10
C GLY A 396 1.53 -12.50 -1.20
N HIS A 397 1.52 -12.93 0.06
CA HIS A 397 0.48 -12.61 1.06
C HIS A 397 0.74 -11.33 1.85
N TYR A 398 1.93 -10.73 1.69
CA TYR A 398 2.42 -9.52 2.35
C TYR A 398 3.03 -8.49 1.38
N ASP A 399 2.75 -8.58 0.07
CA ASP A 399 2.98 -7.48 -0.88
C ASP A 399 1.81 -6.43 -0.81
N GLY A 400 0.83 -6.66 0.08
CA GLY A 400 -0.43 -5.94 0.12
C GLY A 400 -1.16 -5.97 1.47
N LEU A 401 -1.37 -4.79 2.06
CA LEU A 401 -2.02 -4.61 3.37
C LEU A 401 -3.48 -5.12 3.44
N GLY A 402 -4.28 -4.95 2.38
CA GLY A 402 -5.66 -5.43 2.31
C GLY A 402 -6.65 -4.74 3.28
N TRP A 403 -7.32 -5.53 4.11
CA TRP A 403 -8.39 -5.16 5.07
C TRP A 403 -9.64 -4.56 4.42
N GLY A 404 -10.00 -5.03 3.24
CA GLY A 404 -11.02 -4.40 2.39
C GLY A 404 -12.40 -4.28 3.02
N SER A 405 -12.89 -5.32 3.68
CA SER A 405 -14.21 -5.29 4.33
C SER A 405 -14.23 -4.53 5.66
N LEU A 406 -13.06 -4.19 6.22
CA LEU A 406 -12.93 -3.34 7.40
C LEU A 406 -12.84 -1.86 7.03
N LEU A 407 -12.15 -1.54 5.94
CA LEU A 407 -11.78 -0.18 5.55
C LEU A 407 -12.65 0.40 4.44
N TYR A 408 -13.01 -0.38 3.42
CA TYR A 408 -13.55 0.16 2.17
C TYR A 408 -15.02 -0.16 1.92
N HIS A 409 -15.54 -1.29 2.40
CA HIS A 409 -16.94 -1.71 2.23
C HIS A 409 -17.97 -0.62 2.59
N LEU A 410 -18.75 -0.14 1.63
CA LEU A 410 -19.76 0.92 1.81
C LEU A 410 -21.19 0.38 1.73
N ASP A 411 -22.06 0.85 2.63
CA ASP A 411 -23.51 0.75 2.46
C ASP A 411 -24.06 1.90 1.58
N GLU A 412 -25.28 1.73 1.05
CA GLU A 412 -26.02 2.82 0.36
C GLU A 412 -26.15 4.08 1.25
N SER A 413 -26.26 3.92 2.57
CA SER A 413 -26.31 5.03 3.54
C SER A 413 -25.08 5.92 3.51
N ASP A 414 -23.93 5.33 3.26
CA ASP A 414 -22.62 5.96 3.41
C ASP A 414 -22.34 6.84 2.17
N VAL A 415 -22.77 6.36 1.00
CA VAL A 415 -22.76 7.12 -0.27
C VAL A 415 -23.87 8.18 -0.32
N ALA A 416 -25.02 7.97 0.32
CA ALA A 416 -26.12 8.94 0.31
C ALA A 416 -25.80 10.22 1.12
N ALA A 417 -24.95 10.12 2.14
CA ALA A 417 -24.68 11.18 3.12
C ALA A 417 -24.24 12.56 2.55
N PRO A 418 -23.37 12.66 1.51
CA PRO A 418 -22.93 13.96 0.96
C PRO A 418 -24.03 14.75 0.23
N SER A 419 -25.09 14.06 -0.22
CA SER A 419 -26.14 14.65 -1.08
C SER A 419 -27.10 15.60 -0.34
N SER A 420 -27.10 15.57 1.01
CA SER A 420 -28.11 16.24 1.83
C SER A 420 -27.59 17.41 2.69
N SER A 421 -26.27 17.61 2.76
CA SER A 421 -25.62 18.57 3.67
C SER A 421 -25.04 19.82 2.98
N SER A 422 -24.94 19.83 1.64
CA SER A 422 -24.26 20.86 0.85
C SER A 422 -25.17 21.97 0.30
N ALA A 423 -26.47 21.98 0.65
CA ALA A 423 -27.43 23.05 0.30
C ALA A 423 -27.25 24.33 1.16
N SER A 424 -26.00 24.78 1.36
CA SER A 424 -25.69 25.99 2.11
C SER A 424 -26.10 27.23 1.32
N THR A 425 -27.05 28.01 1.87
CA THR A 425 -27.65 29.16 1.20
C THR A 425 -26.64 30.28 0.97
N ILE A 426 -26.37 30.59 -0.31
CA ILE A 426 -25.57 31.76 -0.73
C ILE A 426 -26.23 33.05 -0.18
N PRO A 427 -25.56 33.84 0.67
CA PRO A 427 -26.12 35.11 1.15
C PRO A 427 -26.15 36.14 0.01
N THR A 428 -27.34 36.56 -0.41
CA THR A 428 -27.48 37.57 -1.48
C THR A 428 -26.97 38.93 -0.99
N ALA A 429 -25.90 39.43 -1.59
CA ALA A 429 -25.28 40.69 -1.19
C ALA A 429 -26.24 41.89 -1.41
N SER A 430 -26.57 42.58 -0.32
CA SER A 430 -27.26 43.88 -0.36
C SER A 430 -26.23 45.02 -0.23
N PRO A 431 -26.40 46.15 -0.94
CA PRO A 431 -25.39 47.20 -0.99
C PRO A 431 -25.27 47.99 0.32
N SER A 432 -24.04 48.15 0.82
CA SER A 432 -23.76 48.94 2.02
C SER A 432 -23.80 50.44 1.75
N THR A 433 -24.62 51.18 2.50
CA THR A 433 -24.64 52.65 2.49
C THR A 433 -23.62 53.22 3.49
N ALA A 434 -22.63 53.97 2.99
CA ALA A 434 -21.60 54.58 3.82
C ALA A 434 -22.09 55.85 4.57
N PRO A 435 -21.71 56.04 5.84
CA PRO A 435 -21.76 57.33 6.53
C PRO A 435 -20.43 58.10 6.36
N SER A 436 -20.48 59.44 6.40
CA SER A 436 -19.30 60.30 6.22
C SER A 436 -18.51 60.56 7.52
N GLY A 437 -17.20 60.77 7.37
CA GLY A 437 -16.17 60.83 8.42
C GLY A 437 -16.27 61.94 9.48
N THR A 438 -15.20 62.03 10.28
CA THR A 438 -14.63 63.29 10.82
C THR A 438 -13.16 63.07 11.18
N THR A 439 -12.32 64.07 10.95
CA THR A 439 -10.86 64.03 11.09
C THR A 439 -10.39 64.42 12.50
N THR A 440 -9.37 63.75 13.05
CA THR A 440 -8.45 64.38 14.02
C THR A 440 -7.04 63.78 13.96
N THR A 441 -6.03 64.57 14.34
CA THR A 441 -4.59 64.27 14.26
C THR A 441 -3.94 64.16 15.65
N GLY A 442 -2.94 63.29 15.85
CA GLY A 442 -2.21 63.25 17.14
C GLY A 442 -0.98 62.32 17.26
N SER A 443 0.19 62.85 16.91
CA SER A 443 1.53 62.69 17.57
C SER A 443 2.07 61.33 18.09
N HIS A 444 3.30 61.03 17.62
CA HIS A 444 4.39 60.25 18.26
C HIS A 444 4.85 60.85 19.64
N PRO A 445 5.72 60.22 20.50
CA PRO A 445 6.92 59.43 20.09
C PRO A 445 7.51 58.29 21.00
N THR A 446 8.45 57.55 20.39
CA THR A 446 9.66 56.82 20.87
C THR A 446 9.95 56.48 22.35
N ALA A 447 10.31 55.20 22.60
CA ALA A 447 11.62 54.69 23.09
C ALA A 447 11.61 53.14 22.97
N ILE A 448 12.62 52.34 22.56
CA ILE A 448 14.11 52.34 22.56
C ILE A 448 14.74 51.73 23.84
N SER A 449 15.73 50.83 23.61
CA SER A 449 16.64 50.15 24.56
C SER A 449 16.17 48.81 25.19
N SER A 450 17.06 47.88 25.58
CA SER A 450 18.01 47.07 24.77
C SER A 450 18.83 46.11 25.66
N GLY A 451 19.09 44.87 25.19
CA GLY A 451 20.04 43.92 25.79
C GLY A 451 19.67 43.35 27.18
N ALA A 452 20.40 42.40 27.76
CA ALA A 452 21.36 41.44 27.21
C ALA A 452 21.57 40.24 28.17
N LYS A 453 22.25 39.18 27.71
CA LYS A 453 22.58 37.93 28.43
C LYS A 453 23.14 38.12 29.86
N SER A 454 22.84 37.15 30.75
CA SER A 454 23.90 36.42 31.47
C SER A 454 23.44 35.02 31.94
N THR A 455 24.38 34.09 31.99
CA THR A 455 24.32 32.79 32.67
C THR A 455 24.68 32.90 34.15
N THR A 456 24.32 31.88 34.95
CA THR A 456 25.08 31.41 36.13
C THR A 456 24.71 29.96 36.44
N GLU A 457 25.69 29.15 36.84
CA GLU A 457 25.52 27.77 37.33
C GLU A 457 25.39 27.73 38.87
N SER A 458 25.00 26.56 39.42
CA SER A 458 25.89 25.71 40.27
C SER A 458 25.21 25.04 41.48
N ALA A 459 25.97 24.17 42.16
CA ALA A 459 25.77 23.58 43.49
C ALA A 459 24.77 22.40 43.66
N THR A 460 25.30 21.22 43.38
CA THR A 460 25.07 19.90 44.01
C THR A 460 24.59 19.86 45.48
N SER A 461 23.86 18.79 45.82
CA SER A 461 24.02 18.08 47.11
C SER A 461 23.80 16.57 46.96
N THR A 462 24.42 15.75 47.81
CA THR A 462 24.48 14.28 47.68
C THR A 462 24.11 13.58 48.99
N THR A 463 23.29 12.53 48.92
CA THR A 463 23.17 11.50 49.98
C THR A 463 22.80 10.14 49.39
N VAL A 464 23.12 9.06 50.11
CA VAL A 464 23.26 7.70 49.54
C VAL A 464 22.71 6.61 50.47
N ALA A 465 22.15 5.57 49.85
CA ALA A 465 21.84 4.22 50.37
C ALA A 465 20.73 4.04 51.42
N GLY A 466 19.99 2.94 51.23
CA GLY A 466 18.91 2.46 52.09
C GLY A 466 18.33 1.13 51.58
N SER A 467 19.16 0.08 51.51
CA SER A 467 18.74 -1.23 51.00
C SER A 467 17.86 -1.98 51.99
N THR A 468 16.78 -2.61 51.52
CA THR A 468 16.20 -3.81 52.17
C THR A 468 15.54 -4.70 51.12
N THR A 469 16.00 -5.94 51.00
CA THR A 469 15.39 -6.98 50.16
C THR A 469 14.39 -7.81 50.95
N THR A 470 13.23 -8.13 50.36
CA THR A 470 12.32 -9.15 50.89
C THR A 470 11.81 -10.04 49.76
N SER A 471 11.65 -11.33 50.05
CA SER A 471 11.55 -12.41 49.06
C SER A 471 10.14 -12.69 48.54
N VAL A 472 10.03 -12.98 47.24
CA VAL A 472 8.89 -13.68 46.63
C VAL A 472 8.87 -15.15 47.08
N PRO A 473 7.71 -15.74 47.47
CA PRO A 473 7.58 -17.17 47.67
C PRO A 473 7.29 -17.89 46.34
N GLN A 474 8.11 -18.89 45.98
CA GLN A 474 7.77 -19.83 44.90
C GLN A 474 6.66 -20.80 45.35
N SER A 475 5.72 -21.11 44.46
CA SER A 475 4.83 -22.27 44.57
C SER A 475 5.20 -23.32 43.51
N SER A 476 5.50 -24.54 43.94
CA SER A 476 6.06 -25.60 43.11
C SER A 476 5.02 -26.32 42.24
N VAL A 477 5.38 -26.61 40.99
CA VAL A 477 4.69 -27.59 40.12
C VAL A 477 5.00 -29.02 40.60
N PRO A 478 4.00 -29.91 40.76
CA PRO A 478 4.21 -31.35 40.83
C PRO A 478 4.16 -31.99 39.43
N SER A 479 5.11 -32.88 39.13
CA SER A 479 5.16 -33.63 37.87
C SER A 479 4.78 -35.10 38.08
N THR A 480 3.92 -35.66 37.21
CA THR A 480 3.57 -37.09 37.22
C THR A 480 3.35 -37.66 35.82
N SER A 481 4.19 -38.64 35.48
CA SER A 481 3.94 -39.81 34.61
C SER A 481 3.18 -39.65 33.29
N SER A 482 3.93 -39.89 32.20
CA SER A 482 3.49 -40.48 30.94
C SER A 482 2.59 -41.73 31.08
N LEU A 483 1.71 -41.96 30.11
CA LEU A 483 1.33 -43.29 29.63
C LEU A 483 0.88 -43.23 28.15
N ASP A 484 0.57 -44.38 27.56
CA ASP A 484 0.91 -44.70 26.17
C ASP A 484 -0.27 -44.83 25.17
N ALA A 485 0.08 -44.84 23.88
CA ALA A 485 -0.61 -45.41 22.70
C ALA A 485 -2.03 -44.94 22.29
N GLY A 486 -2.22 -44.73 20.99
CA GLY A 486 -3.52 -44.37 20.39
C GLY A 486 -3.55 -44.25 18.85
N THR A 487 -2.74 -45.02 18.13
CA THR A 487 -2.67 -44.98 16.64
C THR A 487 -3.84 -45.70 15.97
N THR A 488 -4.34 -45.15 14.85
CA THR A 488 -5.21 -45.87 13.90
C THR A 488 -4.73 -45.65 12.47
N GLU A 489 -4.76 -46.72 11.66
CA GLU A 489 -4.26 -46.82 10.28
C GLU A 489 -5.31 -46.26 9.29
N ASP A 490 -4.92 -45.48 8.26
CA ASP A 490 -4.52 -45.90 6.89
C ASP A 490 -5.71 -46.42 6.02
N PRO A 491 -5.79 -46.11 4.70
CA PRO A 491 -5.04 -46.92 3.73
C PRO A 491 -4.44 -46.17 2.52
N GLN A 492 -3.16 -46.42 2.26
CA GLN A 492 -2.49 -46.26 0.96
C GLN A 492 -2.86 -47.42 -0.01
N PRO A 493 -2.82 -47.22 -1.35
CA PRO A 493 -2.85 -48.34 -2.30
C PRO A 493 -1.60 -48.45 -3.21
N THR A 494 -0.77 -49.46 -2.90
CA THR A 494 0.01 -50.33 -3.83
C THR A 494 1.25 -49.81 -4.60
N LEU A 495 2.32 -50.61 -4.52
CA LEU A 495 3.57 -50.59 -5.32
C LEU A 495 3.36 -51.33 -6.67
N HIS A 496 4.25 -51.41 -7.68
CA HIS A 496 5.71 -51.74 -7.77
C HIS A 496 6.13 -51.71 -9.29
N PRO A 497 7.36 -52.04 -9.77
CA PRO A 497 8.71 -52.08 -9.14
C PRO A 497 9.92 -51.56 -10.03
N THR A 498 11.10 -51.38 -9.42
CA THR A 498 12.51 -51.54 -9.98
C THR A 498 12.98 -50.68 -11.19
N GLU A 499 14.27 -50.37 -11.42
CA GLU A 499 15.57 -50.99 -11.04
C GLU A 499 16.62 -50.00 -10.45
N ASP A 500 17.84 -50.49 -10.15
CA ASP A 500 18.87 -49.87 -9.29
C ASP A 500 20.18 -49.41 -9.99
N GLY A 501 20.79 -48.37 -9.42
CA GLY A 501 22.26 -48.18 -9.32
C GLY A 501 22.99 -47.32 -10.36
N PRO A 502 24.29 -47.01 -10.15
CA PRO A 502 25.00 -46.83 -8.87
C PRO A 502 25.70 -45.44 -8.75
N ARG A 503 26.30 -45.16 -7.57
CA ARG A 503 27.03 -43.91 -7.28
C ARG A 503 28.46 -43.92 -7.85
N GLU A 504 29.01 -42.76 -8.20
CA GLU A 504 30.46 -42.52 -8.09
C GLU A 504 30.82 -41.06 -7.74
N LEU A 505 32.11 -40.76 -7.65
CA LEU A 505 32.73 -39.79 -6.73
C LEU A 505 32.80 -38.33 -7.22
N ALA A 506 32.98 -37.43 -6.24
CA ALA A 506 33.04 -35.98 -6.40
C ALA A 506 34.31 -35.45 -7.10
N HIS A 507 34.18 -34.29 -7.74
CA HIS A 507 35.25 -33.29 -7.90
C HIS A 507 34.64 -31.88 -8.02
N GLN A 508 35.24 -30.88 -7.36
CA GLN A 508 34.93 -29.46 -7.58
C GLN A 508 35.74 -28.87 -8.75
N PRO A 509 35.17 -27.90 -9.49
CA PRO A 509 35.91 -26.89 -10.23
C PRO A 509 35.72 -25.47 -9.67
N HIS A 510 36.62 -24.55 -10.01
CA HIS A 510 36.58 -23.14 -9.62
C HIS A 510 35.80 -22.25 -10.61
N TYR A 511 35.44 -21.04 -10.17
CA TYR A 511 34.95 -19.90 -10.97
C TYR A 511 35.72 -19.70 -12.29
N TYR A 512 35.02 -19.45 -13.41
CA TYR A 512 34.84 -18.09 -14.00
C TYR A 512 34.09 -18.08 -15.35
N HIS A 513 33.34 -16.98 -15.57
CA HIS A 513 32.76 -16.47 -16.84
C HIS A 513 31.73 -17.31 -17.64
N HIS A 514 30.57 -16.67 -17.90
CA HIS A 514 29.52 -17.14 -18.81
C HIS A 514 29.83 -16.86 -20.28
N ILE A 515 29.55 -17.84 -21.16
CA ILE A 515 29.26 -17.65 -22.59
C ILE A 515 28.13 -18.62 -22.99
N TYR A 516 26.93 -18.05 -23.24
CA TYR A 516 25.83 -18.56 -24.09
C TYR A 516 25.01 -19.83 -23.74
N GLU A 517 23.87 -19.87 -24.44
CA GLU A 517 22.96 -20.97 -24.81
C GLU A 517 21.87 -21.49 -23.86
N HIS A 518 20.68 -21.65 -24.44
CA HIS A 518 19.47 -22.17 -23.79
C HIS A 518 19.56 -23.68 -23.53
N THR A 519 19.27 -24.10 -22.30
CA THR A 519 18.65 -25.41 -22.04
C THR A 519 17.45 -25.25 -21.11
N ARG A 520 16.44 -26.12 -21.25
CA ARG A 520 15.17 -26.03 -20.52
C ARG A 520 15.35 -26.57 -19.09
N GLY A 521 15.16 -25.71 -18.08
CA GLY A 521 14.96 -26.09 -16.69
C GLY A 521 13.62 -25.54 -16.20
N GLY A 522 12.75 -26.39 -15.65
CA GLY A 522 11.46 -25.97 -15.13
C GLY A 522 11.55 -25.51 -13.68
N CYS A 523 10.91 -24.39 -13.34
CA CYS A 523 10.77 -23.94 -11.95
C CYS A 523 10.05 -25.01 -11.11
N ARG A 524 10.67 -25.42 -10.01
CA ARG A 524 9.98 -26.11 -8.92
C ARG A 524 9.63 -25.08 -7.85
N ALA A 525 8.37 -24.64 -7.82
CA ALA A 525 7.83 -24.03 -6.62
C ALA A 525 7.82 -25.11 -5.51
N HIS A 526 8.57 -24.88 -4.43
CA HIS A 526 8.50 -25.72 -3.24
C HIS A 526 7.37 -25.19 -2.35
N TYR A 527 6.24 -25.89 -2.38
CA TYR A 527 5.19 -25.74 -1.38
C TYR A 527 5.61 -26.43 -0.08
N ASN A 528 5.45 -25.73 1.04
CA ASN A 528 5.07 -26.25 2.36
C ASN A 528 4.55 -25.07 3.20
#